data_AF-A0A4Q3C5S5-F1
#
_entry.id   AF-A0A4Q3C5S5-F1
#
_cell.length_a   1.000
_cell.length_b   1.000
_cell.length_c   1.000
_cell.angle_alpha   90.00
_cell.angle_beta   90.00
_cell.angle_gamma   90.00
#
_symmetry.space_group_name_H-M   'P 1'
#
loop_
_entity.id
_entity.type
_entity.pdbx_description
1 polymer ?
#
loop_
_entity_poly.entity_id
_entity_poly.type
_entity_poly.pdbx_seq_one_letter_code
_entity_poly.pdbx_strand_id
1 'polypeptide(L)'
;VMFLNVDSADHIYVSLTRTYMSLLMVCPMAILMLIFMPMMYKNKKWNRGIIISSVAVFGFTLLFLRSQEFVSDVQYMKAMIPHHSSAILTSKHADIKDPEVKKLSEQIIKSQEEEIRQMKMILQRME
;
A
#
# COMPACT_ATOMS: atom_id res chain seq x y z
N VAL A 1 5.61 -7.64 5.08
CA VAL A 1 4.15 -7.43 5.13
C VAL A 1 3.61 -6.85 3.82
N MET A 2 4.22 -5.78 3.30
CA MET A 2 3.69 -4.96 2.21
C MET A 2 3.30 -5.68 0.90
N PHE A 3 3.89 -6.83 0.57
CA PHE A 3 3.58 -7.60 -0.64
C PHE A 3 3.03 -9.01 -0.33
N LEU A 4 2.68 -9.31 0.92
CA LEU A 4 2.20 -10.65 1.29
C LEU A 4 0.83 -10.98 0.68
N ASN A 5 0.14 -9.99 0.14
CA ASN A 5 -1.17 -10.10 -0.47
C ASN A 5 -1.15 -10.00 -1.99
N VAL A 6 0.01 -10.09 -2.66
CA VAL A 6 0.03 -10.19 -4.13
C VAL A 6 -0.29 -11.63 -4.54
N ASP A 7 -1.08 -11.81 -5.59
CA ASP A 7 -1.41 -13.11 -6.21
C ASP A 7 -0.18 -13.78 -6.86
N SER A 8 0.79 -12.98 -7.34
CA SER A 8 2.00 -13.50 -7.98
C SER A 8 3.24 -12.67 -7.63
N ALA A 9 4.39 -13.33 -7.50
CA ALA A 9 5.67 -12.70 -7.17
C ALA A 9 6.15 -11.71 -8.26
N ASP A 10 5.76 -11.94 -9.51
CA ASP A 10 6.08 -11.05 -10.64
C ASP A 10 5.24 -9.76 -10.65
N HIS A 11 4.33 -9.58 -9.68
CA HIS A 11 3.57 -8.35 -9.45
C HIS A 11 4.18 -7.48 -8.34
N ILE A 12 5.36 -7.83 -7.84
CA ILE A 12 6.05 -7.09 -6.78
C ILE A 12 6.79 -5.88 -7.39
N TYR A 13 6.24 -4.69 -7.14
CA TYR A 13 6.83 -3.41 -7.54
C TYR A 13 6.82 -2.43 -6.37
N VAL A 14 7.96 -1.79 -6.12
CA VAL A 14 8.08 -0.73 -5.12
C VAL A 14 7.64 0.60 -5.74
N SER A 15 6.83 1.37 -5.01
CA SER A 15 6.35 2.68 -5.44
C SER A 15 6.28 3.68 -4.30
N LEU A 16 6.24 4.97 -4.65
CA LEU A 16 6.09 6.07 -3.69
C LEU A 16 4.77 5.98 -2.93
N THR A 17 3.64 5.77 -3.61
CA THR A 17 2.32 5.64 -2.99
C THR A 17 2.31 4.56 -1.90
N ARG A 18 2.96 3.42 -2.17
CA ARG A 18 3.05 2.31 -1.21
C ARG A 18 4.00 2.62 -0.04
N THR A 19 5.05 3.41 -0.29
CA THR A 19 5.93 3.95 0.75
C THR A 19 5.17 4.92 1.67
N TYR A 20 4.37 5.83 1.11
CA TYR A 20 3.52 6.74 1.87
C TYR A 20 2.54 5.96 2.76
N MET A 21 1.84 4.97 2.21
CA MET A 21 0.93 4.10 2.97
C MET A 21 1.65 3.38 4.12
N SER A 22 2.87 2.89 3.89
CA SER A 22 3.66 2.21 4.93
C SER A 22 4.02 3.17 6.08
N LEU A 23 4.42 4.40 5.76
CA LEU A 23 4.72 5.43 6.77
C LEU A 23 3.47 5.81 7.58
N LEU A 24 2.31 5.90 6.92
CA LEU A 24 1.03 6.16 7.58
C LEU A 24 0.57 5.05 8.52
N MET A 25 1.03 3.81 8.35
CA MET A 25 0.78 2.72 9.30
C MET A 25 1.79 2.72 10.45
N VAL A 26 3.08 2.95 10.15
CA VAL A 26 4.16 2.90 11.14
C VAL A 26 4.09 4.07 12.12
N CYS A 27 3.78 5.29 11.65
CA CYS A 27 3.79 6.47 12.52
C CYS A 27 2.75 6.39 13.66
N PRO A 28 1.47 6.04 13.42
CA PRO A 28 0.51 5.84 14.50
C PRO A 28 0.89 4.69 15.42
N MET A 29 1.44 3.60 14.88
CA MET A 29 1.90 2.46 15.68
C MET A 29 3.00 2.88 16.66
N ALA A 30 3.98 3.67 16.21
CA ALA A 30 5.04 4.18 17.08
C ALA A 30 4.50 5.03 18.23
N ILE A 31 3.47 5.84 17.97
CA ILE A 31 2.78 6.64 19.00
C ILE A 31 2.04 5.73 19.99
N LEU A 32 1.28 4.75 19.50
CA LEU A 32 0.58 3.78 20.35
C LEU A 32 1.55 3.01 21.25
N MET A 33 2.67 2.53 20.72
CA MET A 33 3.70 1.85 21.51
C MET A 33 4.19 2.73 22.67
N LEU A 34 4.44 4.02 22.42
CA LEU A 34 4.87 4.94 23.49
C LEU A 34 3.79 5.24 24.53
N ILE A 35 2.52 5.24 24.15
CA ILE A 35 1.40 5.42 25.07
C ILE A 35 1.28 4.21 26.02
N PHE A 36 1.33 2.99 25.46
CA PHE A 36 1.17 1.75 26.24
C PHE A 36 2.47 1.30 26.93
N MET A 37 3.62 1.78 26.47
CA MET A 37 4.93 1.52 27.05
C MET A 37 5.61 2.85 27.43
N PRO A 38 5.10 3.59 28.44
CA PRO A 38 5.58 4.95 28.76
C PRO A 38 7.04 5.00 29.26
N MET A 39 7.61 3.84 29.59
CA MET A 39 9.02 3.66 30.00
C MET A 39 9.89 3.03 28.89
N MET A 40 9.43 3.04 27.62
CA MET A 40 10.18 2.45 26.49
C MET A 40 11.60 3.02 26.39
N TYR A 41 11.75 4.34 26.52
CA TYR A 41 13.04 4.97 26.77
C TYR A 41 13.05 5.70 28.10
N LYS A 42 14.13 5.51 28.87
CA LYS A 42 14.35 6.19 30.17
C LYS A 42 14.39 7.72 30.05
N ASN A 43 14.86 8.23 28.90
CA ASN A 43 14.95 9.66 28.65
C ASN A 43 13.69 10.19 27.96
N LYS A 44 12.91 10.99 28.69
CA LYS A 44 11.65 11.59 28.22
C LYS A 44 11.80 12.49 26.99
N LYS A 45 12.99 13.05 26.72
CA LYS A 45 13.25 13.85 25.51
C LYS A 45 13.11 13.01 24.23
N TRP A 46 13.58 11.76 24.26
CA TRP A 46 13.48 10.86 23.11
C TRP A 46 12.03 10.43 22.86
N ASN A 47 11.27 10.10 23.90
CA ASN A 47 9.84 9.79 23.75
C ASN A 47 9.08 10.95 23.10
N ARG A 48 9.32 12.19 23.56
CA ARG A 48 8.72 13.39 22.96
C ARG A 48 9.18 13.61 21.52
N GLY A 49 10.47 13.43 21.24
CA GLY A 49 11.03 13.56 19.90
C GLY A 49 10.38 12.60 18.89
N ILE A 50 10.23 11.33 19.28
CA ILE A 50 9.56 10.31 18.45
C ILE A 50 8.12 10.74 18.16
N ILE A 51 7.33 11.08 19.19
CA ILE A 51 5.93 11.51 18.99
C ILE A 51 5.83 12.68 18.01
N ILE A 52 6.62 13.74 18.22
CA ILE A 52 6.60 14.94 17.37
C ILE A 52 6.98 14.57 15.93
N SER A 53 8.05 13.80 15.75
CA SER A 53 8.49 13.35 14.41
C SER A 53 7.44 12.47 13.73
N SER A 54 6.80 11.54 14.45
CA SER A 54 5.77 10.67 13.92
C SER A 54 4.53 11.45 13.49
N VAL A 55 4.09 12.43 14.28
CA VAL A 55 2.97 13.31 13.92
C VAL A 55 3.30 14.16 12.68
N ALA A 56 4.50 14.74 12.63
CA ALA A 56 4.93 15.54 11.48
C ALA A 56 5.04 14.70 10.20
N VAL A 57 5.73 13.55 10.26
CA VAL A 57 5.87 12.63 9.12
C VAL A 57 4.50 12.11 8.68
N PHE A 58 3.60 11.76 9.61
CA PHE A 58 2.24 11.37 9.28
C PHE A 58 1.49 12.48 8.53
N GLY A 59 1.57 13.72 9.00
CA GLY A 59 0.93 14.86 8.33
C GLY A 59 1.44 15.05 6.90
N PHE A 60 2.76 15.12 6.70
CA PHE A 60 3.36 15.30 5.37
C PHE A 60 3.05 14.13 4.43
N THR A 61 3.19 12.89 4.91
CA THR A 61 2.92 11.71 4.08
C THR A 61 1.44 11.57 3.74
N LEU A 62 0.54 11.97 4.65
CA LEU A 62 -0.90 12.00 4.37
C LEU A 62 -1.21 13.02 3.27
N LEU A 63 -0.60 14.20 3.34
CA LEU A 63 -0.76 15.23 2.32
C LEU A 63 -0.25 14.74 0.96
N PHE A 64 0.97 14.21 0.88
CA PHE A 64 1.53 13.69 -0.37
C PHE A 64 0.76 12.51 -0.93
N LEU A 65 0.26 11.63 -0.07
CA LEU A 65 -0.64 10.56 -0.50
C LEU A 65 -1.96 11.13 -1.05
N ARG A 66 -2.54 12.15 -0.42
CA ARG A 66 -3.82 12.71 -0.88
C ARG A 66 -3.68 13.54 -2.14
N SER A 67 -2.57 14.26 -2.31
CA SER A 67 -2.28 15.04 -3.53
C SER A 67 -1.64 14.22 -4.65
N GLN A 68 -1.19 12.99 -4.36
CA GLN A 68 -0.38 12.18 -5.27
C GLN A 68 0.91 12.90 -5.72
N GLU A 69 1.52 13.66 -4.82
CA GLU A 69 2.76 14.39 -5.10
C GLU A 69 3.90 13.43 -5.47
N PHE A 70 4.66 13.78 -6.50
CA PHE A 70 5.79 13.01 -7.05
C PHE A 70 5.44 11.63 -7.66
N VAL A 71 4.16 11.30 -7.81
CA VAL A 71 3.72 10.07 -8.46
C VAL A 71 3.67 10.27 -9.97
N SER A 72 4.75 9.91 -10.67
CA SER A 72 4.79 9.87 -12.15
C SER A 72 4.05 8.67 -12.74
N ASP A 73 3.88 8.63 -14.06
CA ASP A 73 3.27 7.50 -14.79
C ASP A 73 3.89 6.13 -14.42
N VAL A 74 5.22 6.08 -14.33
CA VAL A 74 5.97 4.88 -13.92
C VAL A 74 5.63 4.51 -12.47
N GLN A 75 5.60 5.49 -11.56
CA GLN A 75 5.25 5.26 -10.16
C GLN A 75 3.79 4.82 -9.99
N TYR A 76 2.88 5.38 -10.78
CA TYR A 76 1.48 4.99 -10.84
C TYR A 76 1.35 3.52 -11.21
N MET A 77 1.95 3.09 -12.33
CA MET A 77 1.88 1.68 -12.76
C MET A 77 2.55 0.74 -11.74
N LYS A 78 3.71 1.12 -11.19
CA LYS A 78 4.37 0.35 -10.12
C LYS A 78 3.53 0.25 -8.84
N ALA A 79 2.67 1.22 -8.56
CA ALA A 79 1.71 1.14 -7.46
C ALA A 79 0.48 0.28 -7.80
N MET A 80 -0.01 0.40 -9.03
CA MET A 80 -1.24 -0.23 -9.48
C MET A 80 -1.08 -1.73 -9.77
N ILE A 81 0.04 -2.20 -10.31
CA ILE A 81 0.25 -3.63 -10.57
C ILE A 81 0.07 -4.48 -9.30
N PRO A 82 0.77 -4.22 -8.17
CA PRO A 82 0.55 -4.99 -6.96
C PRO A 82 -0.80 -4.70 -6.27
N HIS A 83 -1.41 -3.51 -6.49
CA HIS A 83 -2.78 -3.26 -6.02
C HIS A 83 -3.78 -4.18 -6.72
N HIS A 84 -3.69 -4.27 -8.05
CA HIS A 84 -4.54 -5.13 -8.85
C HIS A 84 -4.31 -6.60 -8.49
N SER A 85 -3.05 -6.99 -8.33
CA SER A 85 -2.73 -8.34 -7.90
C SER A 85 -3.34 -8.72 -6.55
N SER A 86 -3.50 -7.77 -5.61
CA SER A 86 -4.19 -8.06 -4.34
C SER A 86 -5.68 -8.26 -4.50
N ALA A 87 -6.34 -7.51 -5.38
CA ALA A 87 -7.75 -7.71 -5.67
C ALA A 87 -7.97 -9.07 -6.36
N ILE A 88 -7.10 -9.47 -7.29
CA ILE A 88 -7.11 -10.82 -7.88
C ILE A 88 -6.98 -11.90 -6.79
N LEU A 89 -6.00 -11.78 -5.88
CA LEU A 89 -5.82 -12.74 -4.78
C LEU A 89 -7.11 -12.88 -3.96
N THR A 90 -7.70 -11.75 -3.54
CA THR A 90 -8.94 -11.76 -2.75
C THR A 90 -10.09 -12.37 -3.55
N SER A 91 -10.28 -11.99 -4.81
CA SER A 91 -11.35 -12.52 -5.66
C SER A 91 -11.21 -14.02 -5.93
N LYS A 92 -9.99 -14.56 -6.04
CA LYS A 92 -9.74 -16.00 -6.23
C LYS A 92 -10.04 -16.83 -4.98
N HIS A 93 -9.83 -16.27 -3.78
CA HIS A 93 -9.83 -17.04 -2.53
C HIS A 93 -11.00 -16.73 -1.58
N ALA A 94 -11.74 -15.64 -1.80
CA ALA A 94 -12.89 -15.31 -0.97
C ALA A 94 -14.02 -16.33 -1.15
N ASP A 95 -14.65 -16.73 -0.05
CA ASP A 95 -15.78 -17.66 -0.07
C ASP A 95 -17.09 -16.95 -0.46
N ILE A 96 -17.22 -16.59 -1.74
CA ILE A 96 -18.35 -15.84 -2.28
C ILE A 96 -19.50 -16.80 -2.62
N LYS A 97 -20.66 -16.62 -1.97
CA LYS A 97 -21.86 -17.45 -2.17
C LYS A 97 -22.90 -16.84 -3.09
N ASP A 98 -23.02 -15.52 -3.07
CA ASP A 98 -24.02 -14.82 -3.87
C ASP A 98 -23.65 -14.91 -5.38
N PRO A 99 -24.58 -15.33 -6.27
CA PRO A 99 -24.30 -15.48 -7.69
C PRO A 99 -23.90 -14.19 -8.41
N GLU A 100 -24.48 -13.05 -8.02
CA GLU A 100 -24.17 -11.75 -8.61
C GLU A 100 -22.75 -11.32 -8.20
N VAL A 101 -22.42 -11.47 -6.92
CA VAL A 101 -21.07 -11.15 -6.40
C VAL A 101 -20.02 -12.10 -7.00
N LYS A 102 -20.35 -13.37 -7.21
CA LYS A 102 -19.43 -14.32 -7.86
C LYS A 102 -19.10 -13.88 -9.29
N LYS A 103 -20.13 -13.53 -10.07
CA LYS A 103 -19.96 -13.00 -11.43
C LYS A 103 -19.11 -11.72 -11.43
N LEU A 104 -19.34 -10.82 -10.47
CA LEU A 104 -18.52 -9.61 -10.31
C LEU A 104 -17.05 -9.96 -10.01
N SER A 105 -16.79 -10.94 -9.14
CA SER A 105 -15.42 -11.35 -8.80
C SER A 105 -14.66 -11.93 -9.99
N GLU A 106 -15.33 -12.73 -10.84
CA GLU A 106 -14.75 -13.28 -12.08
C GLU A 106 -14.44 -12.15 -13.08
N GLN A 107 -15.31 -11.15 -13.17
CA GLN A 107 -15.08 -9.96 -14.00
C GLN A 107 -13.88 -9.14 -13.51
N ILE A 108 -13.77 -8.92 -12.19
CA ILE A 108 -12.62 -8.23 -11.57
C ILE A 108 -11.32 -8.95 -11.88
N ILE A 109 -11.26 -10.28 -11.72
CA ILE A 109 -10.05 -11.05 -12.03
C ILE A 109 -9.65 -10.83 -13.48
N LYS A 110 -10.59 -11.01 -14.40
CA LYS A 110 -10.32 -10.89 -15.84
C LYS A 110 -9.85 -9.50 -16.23
N SER A 111 -10.51 -8.44 -15.74
CA SER A 111 -10.14 -7.06 -16.09
C SER A 111 -8.76 -6.72 -15.54
N GLN A 112 -8.50 -7.08 -14.29
CA GLN A 112 -7.26 -6.71 -13.63
C GLN A 112 -6.04 -7.48 -14.13
N GLU A 113 -6.19 -8.74 -14.55
CA GLU A 113 -5.12 -9.48 -15.23
C GLU A 113 -4.74 -8.85 -16.57
N GLU A 114 -5.73 -8.34 -17.32
CA GLU A 114 -5.49 -7.62 -18.58
C GLU A 114 -4.81 -6.27 -18.34
N GLU A 115 -5.29 -5.49 -17.37
CA GLU A 115 -4.71 -4.20 -16.99
C GLU A 115 -3.26 -4.34 -16.48
N ILE A 116 -2.96 -5.38 -15.70
CA ILE A 116 -1.58 -5.69 -15.30
C ILE A 116 -0.70 -5.94 -16.52
N ARG A 117 -1.16 -6.71 -17.51
CA ARG A 117 -0.39 -7.00 -18.72
C ARG A 117 -0.10 -5.71 -19.50
N GLN A 118 -1.11 -4.85 -19.65
CA GLN A 118 -0.96 -3.56 -20.31
C GLN A 118 0.04 -2.66 -19.57
N MET A 119 -0.08 -2.52 -18.25
CA MET A 119 0.86 -1.72 -17.45
C MET A 119 2.30 -2.26 -17.55
N LYS A 120 2.50 -3.59 -17.52
CA LYS A 120 3.83 -4.19 -17.69
C LYS A 120 4.43 -3.87 -19.06
N MET A 121 3.64 -3.94 -20.13
CA MET A 121 4.09 -3.59 -21.48
C MET A 121 4.45 -2.10 -21.59
N ILE A 122 3.65 -1.22 -20.99
CA ILE A 122 3.92 0.22 -20.99
C ILE A 122 5.20 0.53 -20.18
N LEU A 123 5.37 -0.11 -19.01
CA LEU A 123 6.58 0.03 -18.20
C LEU A 123 7.83 -0.41 -18.97
N GLN A 124 7.79 -1.56 -19.63
CA GLN A 124 8.92 -2.04 -20.46
C GLN A 124 9.29 -1.10 -21.60
N ARG A 125 8.34 -0.29 -22.10
CA ARG A 125 8.61 0.73 -23.13
C ARG A 125 9.22 2.01 -22.53
N MET A 126 8.91 2.31 -21.28
CA MET A 126 9.31 3.55 -20.60
C MET A 126 10.63 3.42 -19.83
N GLU A 127 11.06 2.20 -19.53
CA GLU A 127 12.37 1.86 -18.94
C GLU A 127 13.39 1.51 -20.03
#